data_AF-X1U500-F1
#
_entry.id   AF-X1U500-F1
#
_cell.length_a   1.000
_cell.length_b   1.000
_cell.length_c   1.000
_cell.angle_alpha   90.00
_cell.angle_beta   90.00
_cell.angle_gamma   90.00
#
_symmetry.space_group_name_H-M   'P 1'
#
loop_
_entity.id
_entity.type
_entity.pdbx_description
1 polymer ?
#
loop_
_entity_poly.entity_id
_entity_poly.type
_entity_poly.pdbx_seq_one_letter_code
_entity_poly.pdbx_strand_id
1 'polypeptide(L)'
;IVRTRESLANAKQMQELAVKALNQLAAELCAEVKATPQEIVEAVVVGNTAMHHLLLRLPVQQLAFSPYVPAVSDALDVKSRDVELDIAAGAYVNLLPNIAGFVGSDHVAMLLATEAWKAKGVVLALDIGTNTEIAMVSRGEIASVSCASGPAFEGAHIKHGMRATAGAIEHLRLVDDRLQYHTIAGTPPVGFCGSGILDTLAQLYLSGVLDKNGRMGEHARVRTYEGQREFILISKEERDGAPAITITQHDVRQLQLAKGAIRTGIQALLQAKGAESNQFPTAQGNPGTPVPCTQVGGEVTQDTNVYTVAI
;
A
#
# COMPACT_ATOMS: atom_id res chain seq x y z
N ILE A 1 13.98 -3.13 12.09
CA ILE A 1 14.15 -4.31 12.98
C ILE A 1 15.60 -4.84 12.97
N VAL A 2 16.14 -5.34 11.85
CA VAL A 2 17.50 -5.94 11.83
C VAL A 2 18.56 -5.03 12.45
N ARG A 3 18.74 -3.82 11.90
CA ARG A 3 19.71 -2.82 12.42
C ARG A 3 19.48 -2.45 13.89
N THR A 4 18.21 -2.26 14.27
CA THR A 4 17.78 -1.89 15.63
C THR A 4 18.22 -2.91 16.68
N ARG A 5 18.30 -4.20 16.30
CA ARG A 5 18.65 -5.29 17.21
C ARG A 5 20.15 -5.46 17.40
N GLU A 6 20.97 -4.88 16.53
CA GLU A 6 22.43 -5.00 16.61
C GLU A 6 23.00 -4.19 17.77
N SER A 7 22.37 -3.06 18.13
CA SER A 7 22.77 -2.27 19.30
C SER A 7 21.67 -1.31 19.78
N LEU A 8 21.71 -0.93 21.06
CA LEU A 8 20.86 0.13 21.62
C LEU A 8 21.10 1.48 20.94
N ALA A 9 22.33 1.75 20.48
CA ALA A 9 22.65 2.96 19.73
C ALA A 9 21.91 3.00 18.39
N ASN A 10 21.87 1.87 17.66
CA ASN A 10 21.10 1.77 16.42
C ASN A 10 19.60 1.92 16.70
N ALA A 11 19.10 1.38 17.81
CA ALA A 11 17.70 1.53 18.18
C ALA A 11 17.32 2.99 18.41
N LYS A 12 18.15 3.71 19.18
CA LYS A 12 18.01 5.15 19.41
C LYS A 12 18.07 5.94 18.09
N GLN A 13 19.06 5.65 17.24
CA GLN A 13 19.19 6.31 15.95
C GLN A 13 17.95 6.14 15.06
N MET A 14 17.36 4.94 15.01
CA MET A 14 16.15 4.70 14.21
C MET A 14 14.95 5.48 14.75
N GLN A 15 14.81 5.60 16.07
CA GLN A 15 13.77 6.41 16.69
C GLN A 15 13.98 7.91 16.43
N GLU A 16 15.20 8.41 16.59
CA GLU A 16 15.56 9.80 16.30
C GLU A 16 15.23 10.19 14.85
N LEU A 17 15.48 9.29 13.89
CA LEU A 17 15.11 9.52 12.49
C LEU A 17 13.59 9.63 12.28
N ALA A 18 12.81 8.75 12.93
CA ALA A 18 11.35 8.79 12.86
C ALA A 18 10.80 10.07 13.49
N VAL A 19 11.26 10.43 14.68
CA VAL A 19 10.83 11.63 15.40
C VAL A 19 11.24 12.90 14.67
N LYS A 20 12.45 12.94 14.10
CA LYS A 20 12.90 14.05 13.26
C LYS A 20 11.96 14.26 12.06
N ALA A 21 11.54 13.17 11.40
CA ALA A 21 10.59 13.26 10.30
C ALA A 21 9.22 13.77 10.76
N LEU A 22 8.71 13.31 11.91
CA LEU A 22 7.46 13.78 12.49
C LEU A 22 7.52 15.26 12.88
N ASN A 23 8.60 15.71 13.53
CA ASN A 23 8.80 17.11 13.90
C ASN A 23 8.90 18.01 12.67
N GLN A 24 9.61 17.56 11.63
CA GLN A 24 9.70 18.29 10.36
C GLN A 24 8.32 18.44 9.71
N LEU A 25 7.55 17.34 9.64
CA LEU A 25 6.19 17.36 9.08
C LEU A 25 5.25 18.27 9.88
N ALA A 26 5.30 18.22 11.22
CA ALA A 26 4.50 19.09 12.07
C ALA A 26 4.83 20.57 11.85
N ALA A 27 6.12 20.92 11.73
CA ALA A 27 6.55 22.28 11.46
C ALA A 27 6.11 22.77 10.07
N GLU A 28 6.23 21.94 9.04
CA GLU A 28 5.79 22.25 7.67
C GLU A 28 4.28 22.50 7.62
N LEU A 29 3.47 21.59 8.15
CA LEU A 29 2.02 21.70 8.18
C LEU A 29 1.54 22.91 9.00
N CYS A 30 2.19 23.20 10.13
CA CYS A 30 1.89 24.40 10.93
C CYS A 30 2.19 25.69 10.15
N ALA A 31 3.31 25.73 9.42
CA ALA A 31 3.70 26.90 8.65
C ALA A 31 2.68 27.23 7.54
N GLU A 32 2.08 26.22 6.90
CA GLU A 32 1.03 26.41 5.88
C GLU A 32 -0.20 27.14 6.42
N VAL A 33 -0.53 26.96 7.70
CA VAL A 33 -1.69 27.57 8.36
C VAL A 33 -1.32 28.72 9.30
N LYS A 34 -0.05 29.16 9.30
CA LYS A 34 0.49 30.21 10.19
C LYS A 34 0.34 29.88 11.69
N ALA A 35 0.42 28.60 12.02
CA ALA A 35 0.47 28.10 13.39
C ALA A 35 1.91 27.75 13.79
N THR A 36 2.10 27.36 15.05
CA THR A 36 3.35 26.82 15.60
C THR A 36 3.14 25.42 16.16
N PRO A 37 4.14 24.52 16.11
CA PRO A 37 4.01 23.19 16.70
C PRO A 37 3.60 23.19 18.18
N GLN A 38 3.95 24.24 18.93
CA GLN A 38 3.58 24.41 20.34
C GLN A 38 2.08 24.66 20.57
N GLU A 39 1.31 24.90 19.51
CA GLU A 39 -0.17 24.95 19.55
C GLU A 39 -0.82 23.58 19.39
N ILE A 40 -0.05 22.54 18.99
CA ILE A 40 -0.52 21.15 18.94
C ILE A 40 -0.55 20.60 20.36
N VAL A 41 -1.74 20.49 20.94
CA VAL A 41 -1.95 20.03 22.33
C VAL A 41 -2.14 18.52 22.45
N GLU A 42 -2.34 17.82 21.35
CA GLU A 42 -2.58 16.38 21.30
C GLU A 42 -2.18 15.84 19.93
N ALA A 43 -1.64 14.62 19.91
CA ALA A 43 -1.33 13.89 18.68
C ALA A 43 -1.80 12.45 18.78
N VAL A 44 -2.27 11.89 17.67
CA VAL A 44 -2.54 10.45 17.54
C VAL A 44 -1.53 9.90 16.54
N VAL A 45 -0.76 8.90 16.93
CA VAL A 45 0.24 8.28 16.05
C VAL A 45 -0.11 6.81 15.85
N VAL A 46 -0.26 6.43 14.59
CA VAL A 46 -0.57 5.06 14.16
C VAL A 46 0.50 4.57 13.20
N GLY A 47 0.66 3.25 13.15
CA GLY A 47 1.61 2.60 12.26
C GLY A 47 1.72 1.12 12.58
N ASN A 48 2.37 0.39 11.68
CA ASN A 48 2.61 -1.02 11.92
C ASN A 48 3.39 -1.22 13.23
N THR A 49 3.25 -2.41 13.81
CA THR A 49 3.79 -2.75 15.13
C THR A 49 5.29 -2.45 15.26
N ALA A 50 6.07 -2.62 14.19
CA ALA A 50 7.49 -2.31 14.20
C ALA A 50 7.75 -0.81 14.33
N MET A 51 7.05 0.03 13.56
CA MET A 51 7.16 1.49 13.65
C MET A 51 6.69 2.02 15.00
N HIS A 52 5.59 1.49 15.53
CA HIS A 52 5.11 1.77 16.88
C HIS A 52 6.20 1.51 17.93
N HIS A 53 6.82 0.32 17.90
CA HIS A 53 7.85 -0.04 18.86
C HIS A 53 9.13 0.79 18.69
N LEU A 54 9.49 1.15 17.46
CA LEU A 54 10.64 2.03 17.21
C LEU A 54 10.40 3.42 17.81
N LEU A 55 9.24 4.03 17.57
CA LEU A 55 8.90 5.35 18.10
C LEU A 55 8.99 5.40 19.63
N LEU A 56 8.52 4.34 20.31
CA LEU A 56 8.53 4.23 21.77
C LEU A 56 9.84 3.69 22.35
N ARG A 57 10.85 3.40 21.51
CA ARG A 57 12.09 2.72 21.92
C ARG A 57 11.87 1.39 22.65
N LEU A 58 10.81 0.66 22.30
CA LEU A 58 10.50 -0.66 22.83
C LEU A 58 11.36 -1.75 22.16
N PRO A 59 11.56 -2.91 22.81
CA PRO A 59 12.24 -4.04 22.19
C PRO A 59 11.53 -4.47 20.90
N VAL A 60 12.30 -4.71 19.83
CA VAL A 60 11.77 -5.20 18.53
C VAL A 60 12.32 -6.57 18.14
N GLN A 61 13.15 -7.19 18.98
CA GLN A 61 13.82 -8.45 18.65
C GLN A 61 12.83 -9.59 18.41
N GLN A 62 11.84 -9.67 19.27
CA GLN A 62 10.79 -10.67 19.24
C GLN A 62 9.86 -10.53 18.02
N LEU A 63 9.81 -9.36 17.36
CA LEU A 63 9.07 -9.19 16.11
C LEU A 63 9.75 -9.87 14.91
N ALA A 64 11.02 -10.25 15.04
CA ALA A 64 11.77 -10.90 13.97
C ALA A 64 11.68 -12.43 13.99
N PHE A 65 11.19 -13.02 15.09
CA PHE A 65 11.20 -14.47 15.28
C PHE A 65 9.85 -14.96 15.76
N SER A 66 9.41 -16.09 15.21
CA SER A 66 8.21 -16.77 15.69
C SER A 66 8.29 -17.00 17.20
N PRO A 67 7.22 -16.68 17.97
CA PRO A 67 5.85 -16.40 17.52
C PRO A 67 5.52 -14.92 17.20
N TYR A 68 6.51 -14.05 16.96
CA TYR A 68 6.33 -12.66 16.53
C TYR A 68 5.54 -11.77 17.51
N VAL A 69 5.67 -12.03 18.80
CA VAL A 69 4.85 -11.39 19.84
C VAL A 69 5.34 -9.97 20.10
N PRO A 70 4.51 -8.91 20.03
CA PRO A 70 4.93 -7.55 20.39
C PRO A 70 5.25 -7.41 21.88
N ALA A 71 6.05 -6.41 22.24
CA ALA A 71 6.29 -6.10 23.66
C ALA A 71 5.02 -5.53 24.33
N VAL A 72 4.26 -4.73 23.58
CA VAL A 72 2.99 -4.14 24.01
C VAL A 72 1.98 -4.18 22.86
N SER A 73 0.75 -4.55 23.20
CA SER A 73 -0.39 -4.56 22.26
C SER A 73 -1.48 -3.57 22.65
N ASP A 74 -1.58 -3.19 23.93
CA ASP A 74 -2.58 -2.25 24.41
C ASP A 74 -2.35 -0.83 23.87
N ALA A 75 -3.40 -0.01 23.91
CA ALA A 75 -3.29 1.42 23.63
C ALA A 75 -2.39 2.10 24.68
N LEU A 76 -1.65 3.12 24.28
CA LEU A 76 -0.73 3.84 25.15
C LEU A 76 -0.90 5.35 24.99
N ASP A 77 -0.96 6.04 26.12
CA ASP A 77 -0.91 7.49 26.16
C ASP A 77 0.43 7.90 26.79
N VAL A 78 1.28 8.58 26.01
CA VAL A 78 2.60 9.01 26.46
C VAL A 78 2.73 10.52 26.35
N LYS A 79 3.60 11.13 27.15
CA LYS A 79 3.89 12.56 26.98
C LYS A 79 4.73 12.77 25.73
N SER A 80 4.43 13.82 24.97
CA SER A 80 5.21 14.21 23.78
C SER A 80 6.71 14.28 24.05
N ARG A 81 7.10 14.82 25.21
CA ARG A 81 8.50 14.91 25.66
C ARG A 81 9.20 13.56 25.86
N ASP A 82 8.46 12.50 26.17
CA ASP A 82 9.04 11.18 26.44
C ASP A 82 9.43 10.46 25.12
N VAL A 83 8.77 10.85 24.03
CA VAL A 83 9.05 10.44 22.65
C VAL A 83 9.76 11.53 21.83
N GLU A 84 10.15 12.63 22.45
CA GLU A 84 10.91 13.74 21.85
C GLU A 84 10.18 14.44 20.67
N LEU A 85 8.83 14.38 20.66
CA LEU A 85 7.99 15.09 19.70
C LEU A 85 7.85 16.56 20.13
N ASP A 86 8.26 17.49 19.26
CA ASP A 86 8.32 18.94 19.52
C ASP A 86 6.97 19.61 19.25
N ILE A 87 6.02 19.31 20.13
CA ILE A 87 4.69 19.93 20.19
C ILE A 87 4.50 20.58 21.57
N ALA A 88 3.26 20.97 21.95
CA ALA A 88 3.03 21.60 23.24
C ALA A 88 3.64 20.76 24.39
N ALA A 89 4.30 21.42 25.36
CA ALA A 89 5.05 20.75 26.42
C ALA A 89 4.20 19.82 27.31
N GLY A 90 2.88 20.08 27.38
CA GLY A 90 1.91 19.28 28.12
C GLY A 90 1.22 18.19 27.30
N ALA A 91 1.45 18.15 25.98
CA ALA A 91 0.70 17.32 25.05
C ALA A 91 0.88 15.82 25.31
N TYR A 92 -0.16 15.08 24.95
CA TYR A 92 -0.13 13.63 24.87
C TYR A 92 0.03 13.19 23.42
N VAL A 93 0.73 12.07 23.26
CA VAL A 93 0.76 11.27 22.05
C VAL A 93 0.02 9.98 22.36
N ASN A 94 -1.14 9.81 21.73
CA ASN A 94 -1.97 8.63 21.88
C ASN A 94 -1.60 7.63 20.78
N LEU A 95 -1.28 6.40 21.18
CA LEU A 95 -0.99 5.30 20.29
C LEU A 95 -2.11 4.27 20.39
N LEU A 96 -2.69 3.93 19.25
CA LEU A 96 -3.74 2.91 19.16
C LEU A 96 -3.15 1.51 19.41
N PRO A 97 -3.98 0.53 19.81
CA PRO A 97 -3.50 -0.81 20.10
C PRO A 97 -2.96 -1.51 18.84
N ASN A 98 -1.96 -2.37 19.03
CA ASN A 98 -1.48 -3.28 17.98
C ASN A 98 -2.22 -4.62 18.08
N ILE A 99 -2.55 -5.24 16.95
CA ILE A 99 -3.26 -6.52 16.92
C ILE A 99 -2.27 -7.70 17.04
N ALA A 100 -1.15 -7.63 16.32
CA ALA A 100 -0.14 -8.69 16.26
C ALA A 100 1.23 -8.14 15.86
N GLY A 101 2.26 -8.98 15.76
CA GLY A 101 3.61 -8.55 15.37
C GLY A 101 3.71 -7.87 14.00
N PHE A 102 2.81 -8.20 13.07
CA PHE A 102 2.75 -7.65 11.72
C PHE A 102 1.43 -6.93 11.40
N VAL A 103 0.53 -6.78 12.37
CA VAL A 103 -0.73 -6.06 12.20
C VAL A 103 -0.78 -4.99 13.29
N GLY A 104 -0.48 -3.75 12.92
CA GLY A 104 -0.34 -2.65 13.85
C GLY A 104 -1.60 -1.80 13.97
N SER A 105 -1.39 -0.61 14.53
CA SER A 105 -2.43 0.37 14.79
C SER A 105 -2.88 1.15 13.56
N ASP A 106 -2.06 1.17 12.49
CA ASP A 106 -2.45 1.63 11.16
C ASP A 106 -3.67 0.86 10.63
N HIS A 107 -3.63 -0.47 10.73
CA HIS A 107 -4.76 -1.32 10.35
C HIS A 107 -6.01 -1.06 11.20
N VAL A 108 -5.84 -0.78 12.50
CA VAL A 108 -6.94 -0.38 13.39
C VAL A 108 -7.52 0.97 12.96
N ALA A 109 -6.66 1.95 12.64
CA ALA A 109 -7.09 3.27 12.17
C ALA A 109 -7.87 3.16 10.86
N MET A 110 -7.42 2.32 9.92
CA MET A 110 -8.14 2.03 8.68
C MET A 110 -9.54 1.46 8.95
N LEU A 111 -9.66 0.50 9.87
CA LEU A 111 -10.96 -0.09 10.25
C LEU A 111 -11.91 0.92 10.91
N LEU A 112 -11.37 1.83 11.72
CA LEU A 112 -12.15 2.91 12.34
C LEU A 112 -12.61 3.93 11.29
N ALA A 113 -11.71 4.37 10.41
CA ALA A 113 -11.98 5.38 9.39
C ALA A 113 -13.00 4.89 8.34
N THR A 114 -12.95 3.61 7.98
CA THR A 114 -13.87 3.00 7.01
C THR A 114 -15.20 2.58 7.63
N GLU A 115 -15.28 2.54 8.96
CA GLU A 115 -16.37 1.93 9.71
C GLU A 115 -16.74 0.51 9.21
N ALA A 116 -15.76 -0.23 8.66
CA ALA A 116 -16.00 -1.52 8.01
C ALA A 116 -16.69 -2.54 8.93
N TRP A 117 -16.50 -2.40 10.25
CA TRP A 117 -17.14 -3.21 11.28
C TRP A 117 -18.67 -3.02 11.39
N LYS A 118 -19.21 -1.91 10.86
CA LYS A 118 -20.65 -1.63 10.82
C LYS A 118 -21.36 -2.17 9.58
N ALA A 119 -20.59 -2.58 8.56
CA ALA A 119 -21.15 -3.00 7.29
C ALA A 119 -21.99 -4.28 7.43
N LYS A 120 -23.03 -4.39 6.60
CA LYS A 120 -23.87 -5.59 6.54
C LYS A 120 -23.24 -6.62 5.60
N GLY A 121 -23.28 -7.89 5.99
CA GLY A 121 -22.74 -8.98 5.19
C GLY A 121 -21.27 -9.27 5.48
N VAL A 122 -20.57 -9.85 4.51
CA VAL A 122 -19.14 -10.14 4.60
C VAL A 122 -18.39 -9.03 3.90
N VAL A 123 -17.45 -8.41 4.59
CA VAL A 123 -16.62 -7.32 4.09
C VAL A 123 -15.15 -7.69 4.12
N LEU A 124 -14.44 -7.35 3.05
CA LEU A 124 -12.98 -7.28 3.07
C LEU A 124 -12.54 -5.83 3.08
N ALA A 125 -11.69 -5.46 4.03
CA ALA A 125 -11.00 -4.17 4.07
C ALA A 125 -9.50 -4.42 3.91
N LEU A 126 -8.90 -3.81 2.89
CA LEU A 126 -7.48 -3.99 2.57
C LEU A 126 -6.75 -2.67 2.76
N ASP A 127 -5.60 -2.70 3.41
CA ASP A 127 -4.58 -1.65 3.41
C ASP A 127 -3.41 -2.13 2.54
N ILE A 128 -3.24 -1.53 1.36
CA ILE A 128 -2.23 -1.96 0.39
C ILE A 128 -1.00 -1.06 0.47
N GLY A 129 0.07 -1.59 1.05
CA GLY A 129 1.41 -1.00 0.98
C GLY A 129 2.48 -2.06 0.73
N THR A 130 3.68 -1.80 1.26
CA THR A 130 4.80 -2.75 1.24
C THR A 130 4.41 -4.09 1.89
N ASN A 131 3.65 -4.02 2.97
CA ASN A 131 2.82 -5.13 3.44
C ASN A 131 1.37 -4.83 3.05
N THR A 132 0.58 -5.88 2.85
CA THR A 132 -0.87 -5.74 2.72
C THR A 132 -1.54 -6.33 3.94
N GLU A 133 -2.18 -5.49 4.73
CA GLU A 133 -3.04 -5.89 5.83
C GLU A 133 -4.47 -6.04 5.31
N ILE A 134 -5.11 -7.17 5.65
CA ILE A 134 -6.45 -7.50 5.19
C ILE A 134 -7.28 -7.83 6.42
N ALA A 135 -8.42 -7.18 6.56
CA ALA A 135 -9.46 -7.55 7.51
C ALA A 135 -10.65 -8.18 6.78
N MET A 136 -11.14 -9.29 7.30
CA MET A 136 -12.46 -9.82 6.97
C MET A 136 -13.41 -9.58 8.12
N VAL A 137 -14.45 -8.79 7.86
CA VAL A 137 -15.56 -8.54 8.78
C VAL A 137 -16.72 -9.44 8.37
N SER A 138 -17.23 -10.23 9.32
CA SER A 138 -18.40 -11.06 9.08
C SER A 138 -19.12 -11.33 10.40
N ARG A 139 -20.44 -11.09 10.43
CA ARG A 139 -21.30 -11.39 11.59
C ARG A 139 -20.81 -10.76 12.91
N GLY A 140 -20.27 -9.54 12.85
CA GLY A 140 -19.75 -8.82 14.01
C GLY A 140 -18.35 -9.26 14.46
N GLU A 141 -17.73 -10.22 13.77
CA GLU A 141 -16.34 -10.62 14.01
C GLU A 141 -15.41 -10.03 12.96
N ILE A 142 -14.19 -9.70 13.38
CA ILE A 142 -13.11 -9.23 12.51
C ILE A 142 -11.95 -10.21 12.61
N ALA A 143 -11.45 -10.68 11.48
CA ALA A 143 -10.18 -11.41 11.41
C ALA A 143 -9.22 -10.67 10.50
N SER A 144 -7.95 -10.59 10.91
CA SER A 144 -6.93 -9.85 10.18
C SER A 144 -5.75 -10.73 9.82
N VAL A 145 -5.12 -10.45 8.69
CA VAL A 145 -3.85 -11.05 8.25
C VAL A 145 -2.97 -9.97 7.63
N SER A 146 -1.66 -10.07 7.83
CA SER A 146 -0.68 -9.27 7.09
C SER A 146 0.03 -10.16 6.08
N CYS A 147 0.19 -9.65 4.86
CA CYS A 147 0.79 -10.34 3.74
C CYS A 147 2.03 -9.57 3.28
N ALA A 148 3.15 -10.27 3.04
CA ALA A 148 4.32 -9.69 2.39
C ALA A 148 4.09 -9.53 0.88
N SER A 149 3.31 -8.51 0.49
CA SER A 149 3.00 -8.19 -0.91
C SER A 149 4.18 -7.56 -1.65
N GLY A 150 5.04 -6.86 -0.93
CA GLY A 150 6.07 -6.00 -1.51
C GLY A 150 5.46 -4.71 -2.09
N PRO A 151 6.29 -3.68 -2.33
CA PRO A 151 5.82 -2.33 -2.65
C PRO A 151 5.50 -2.13 -4.14
N ALA A 152 5.19 -3.21 -4.86
CA ALA A 152 4.99 -3.18 -6.31
C ALA A 152 3.80 -2.29 -6.71
N PHE A 153 2.73 -2.27 -5.91
CA PHE A 153 1.58 -1.38 -6.09
C PHE A 153 1.88 0.08 -5.71
N GLU A 154 2.97 0.35 -4.99
CA GLU A 154 3.43 1.71 -4.68
C GLU A 154 4.38 2.25 -5.77
N GLY A 155 4.61 1.47 -6.84
CA GLY A 155 5.55 1.77 -7.92
C GLY A 155 7.02 1.49 -7.58
N ALA A 156 7.33 1.01 -6.39
CA ALA A 156 8.69 0.62 -6.04
C ALA A 156 9.02 -0.78 -6.58
N HIS A 157 10.30 -1.02 -6.87
CA HIS A 157 10.78 -2.23 -7.58
C HIS A 157 10.21 -2.43 -9.00
N ILE A 158 9.63 -1.38 -9.57
CA ILE A 158 9.16 -1.34 -10.95
C ILE A 158 10.05 -0.38 -11.73
N LYS A 159 10.58 -0.79 -12.89
CA LYS A 159 11.61 -0.05 -13.64
C LYS A 159 11.28 1.42 -13.85
N HIS A 160 10.03 1.71 -14.22
CA HIS A 160 9.51 3.06 -14.41
C HIS A 160 8.35 3.38 -13.44
N GLY A 161 8.28 2.68 -12.31
CA GLY A 161 7.28 2.96 -11.28
C GLY A 161 7.67 4.15 -10.42
N MET A 162 6.67 4.87 -9.94
CA MET A 162 6.82 6.08 -9.13
C MET A 162 5.56 6.31 -8.28
N ARG A 163 5.66 7.25 -7.34
CA ARG A 163 4.48 7.71 -6.58
C ARG A 163 3.48 8.41 -7.49
N ALA A 164 2.23 8.48 -7.04
CA ALA A 164 1.15 9.21 -7.70
C ALA A 164 1.38 10.73 -7.63
N THR A 165 2.25 11.24 -8.50
CA THR A 165 2.57 12.66 -8.65
C THR A 165 2.48 13.08 -10.12
N ALA A 166 2.59 14.39 -10.40
CA ALA A 166 2.48 14.92 -11.76
C ALA A 166 3.34 14.15 -12.77
N GLY A 167 2.73 13.71 -13.86
CA GLY A 167 3.38 12.96 -14.94
C GLY A 167 3.42 11.44 -14.71
N ALA A 168 2.93 10.94 -13.57
CA ALA A 168 2.69 9.51 -13.41
C ALA A 168 1.47 9.09 -14.23
N ILE A 169 1.61 8.04 -15.03
CA ILE A 169 0.51 7.40 -15.75
C ILE A 169 -0.37 6.69 -14.72
N GLU A 170 -1.65 7.03 -14.68
CA GLU A 170 -2.63 6.48 -13.73
C GLU A 170 -3.70 5.61 -14.37
N HIS A 171 -3.91 5.79 -15.67
CA HIS A 171 -4.86 5.00 -16.46
C HIS A 171 -4.29 4.65 -17.82
N LEU A 172 -4.62 3.45 -18.28
CA LEU A 172 -4.16 2.95 -19.57
C LEU A 172 -5.24 2.14 -20.27
N ARG A 173 -5.38 2.38 -21.57
CA ARG A 173 -6.22 1.60 -22.46
C ARG A 173 -5.48 1.25 -23.74
N LEU A 174 -5.58 0.00 -24.16
CA LEU A 174 -5.08 -0.47 -25.45
C LEU A 174 -6.29 -0.84 -26.32
N VAL A 175 -6.58 -0.02 -27.32
CA VAL A 175 -7.72 -0.20 -28.24
C VAL A 175 -7.19 -0.27 -29.66
N ASP A 176 -7.43 -1.38 -30.37
CA ASP A 176 -6.98 -1.58 -31.75
C ASP A 176 -5.47 -1.26 -31.93
N ASP A 177 -4.63 -1.78 -31.02
CA ASP A 177 -3.18 -1.53 -30.93
C ASP A 177 -2.75 -0.07 -30.68
N ARG A 178 -3.71 0.82 -30.37
CA ARG A 178 -3.46 2.21 -29.99
C ARG A 178 -3.47 2.36 -28.47
N LEU A 179 -2.41 2.97 -27.96
CA LEU A 179 -2.27 3.30 -26.55
C LEU A 179 -2.95 4.63 -26.26
N GLN A 180 -3.86 4.61 -25.29
CA GLN A 180 -4.43 5.79 -24.66
C GLN A 180 -4.05 5.74 -23.18
N TYR A 181 -3.62 6.87 -22.63
CA TYR A 181 -3.25 6.96 -21.23
C TYR A 181 -3.58 8.33 -20.67
N HIS A 182 -3.77 8.40 -19.35
CA HIS A 182 -3.87 9.64 -18.61
C HIS A 182 -2.74 9.75 -17.60
N THR A 183 -2.25 10.97 -17.42
CA THR A 183 -1.25 11.31 -16.42
C THR A 183 -1.84 12.23 -15.37
N ILE A 184 -1.36 12.09 -14.13
CA ILE A 184 -1.70 13.02 -13.06
C ILE A 184 -1.28 14.44 -13.47
N ALA A 185 -2.17 15.40 -13.27
CA ALA A 185 -2.04 16.80 -13.67
C ALA A 185 -1.91 17.05 -15.18
N GLY A 186 -2.13 16.04 -16.04
CA GLY A 186 -2.09 16.18 -17.49
C GLY A 186 -0.72 16.55 -18.06
N THR A 187 0.36 16.35 -17.29
CA THR A 187 1.73 16.67 -17.71
C THR A 187 2.37 15.52 -18.49
N PRO A 188 3.48 15.77 -19.24
CA PRO A 188 4.16 14.72 -19.98
C PRO A 188 4.52 13.51 -19.10
N PRO A 189 4.33 12.27 -19.59
CA PRO A 189 4.53 11.07 -18.80
C PRO A 189 6.01 10.88 -18.46
N VAL A 190 6.28 10.50 -17.21
CA VAL A 190 7.64 10.19 -16.73
C VAL A 190 7.76 8.82 -16.06
N GLY A 191 6.63 8.17 -15.77
CA GLY A 191 6.58 6.83 -15.19
C GLY A 191 5.13 6.40 -14.92
N PHE A 192 4.95 5.37 -14.10
CA PHE A 192 3.66 4.82 -13.72
C PHE A 192 3.42 4.93 -12.22
N CYS A 193 2.21 5.29 -11.80
CA CYS A 193 1.78 5.05 -10.43
C CYS A 193 1.15 3.66 -10.29
N GLY A 194 0.78 3.27 -9.07
CA GLY A 194 0.19 1.96 -8.76
C GLY A 194 -0.99 1.58 -9.65
N SER A 195 -1.98 2.47 -9.80
CA SER A 195 -3.15 2.25 -10.64
C SER A 195 -2.76 2.10 -12.11
N GLY A 196 -1.84 2.93 -12.61
CA GLY A 196 -1.38 2.85 -13.99
C GLY A 196 -0.64 1.56 -14.30
N ILE A 197 0.12 1.01 -13.36
CA ILE A 197 0.78 -0.30 -13.53
C ILE A 197 -0.29 -1.41 -13.63
N LEU A 198 -1.27 -1.40 -12.72
CA LEU A 198 -2.33 -2.41 -12.70
C LEU A 198 -3.16 -2.37 -14.00
N ASP A 199 -3.58 -1.18 -14.43
CA ASP A 199 -4.30 -0.98 -15.70
C ASP A 199 -3.45 -1.44 -16.87
N THR A 200 -2.16 -1.10 -16.90
CA THR A 200 -1.26 -1.53 -17.97
C THR A 200 -1.20 -3.04 -18.06
N LEU A 201 -0.97 -3.75 -16.95
CA LEU A 201 -0.92 -5.20 -16.94
C LEU A 201 -2.25 -5.83 -17.38
N ALA A 202 -3.38 -5.26 -16.94
CA ALA A 202 -4.70 -5.73 -17.34
C ALA A 202 -4.89 -5.59 -18.87
N GLN A 203 -4.54 -4.44 -19.45
CA GLN A 203 -4.65 -4.20 -20.89
C GLN A 203 -3.72 -5.10 -21.69
N LEU A 204 -2.48 -5.30 -21.24
CA LEU A 204 -1.53 -6.21 -21.90
C LEU A 204 -2.01 -7.67 -21.86
N TYR A 205 -2.67 -8.08 -20.78
CA TYR A 205 -3.29 -9.40 -20.71
C TYR A 205 -4.52 -9.53 -21.63
N LEU A 206 -5.43 -8.55 -21.60
CA LEU A 206 -6.66 -8.56 -22.40
C LEU A 206 -6.39 -8.50 -23.91
N SER A 207 -5.30 -7.83 -24.31
CA SER A 207 -4.84 -7.76 -25.71
C SER A 207 -3.99 -8.96 -26.15
N GLY A 208 -3.70 -9.90 -25.26
CA GLY A 208 -2.89 -11.09 -25.57
C GLY A 208 -1.37 -10.83 -25.65
N VAL A 209 -0.89 -9.63 -25.31
CA VAL A 209 0.55 -9.35 -25.17
C VAL A 209 1.16 -10.14 -24.02
N LEU A 210 0.40 -10.30 -22.93
CA LEU A 210 0.73 -11.20 -21.82
C LEU A 210 -0.15 -12.45 -21.87
N ASP A 211 0.47 -13.62 -21.70
CA ASP A 211 -0.27 -14.85 -21.49
C ASP A 211 -0.81 -14.97 -20.05
N LYS A 212 -1.57 -16.03 -19.78
CA LYS A 212 -2.12 -16.33 -18.44
C LYS A 212 -1.07 -16.52 -17.34
N ASN A 213 0.17 -16.82 -17.71
CA ASN A 213 1.30 -16.96 -16.78
C ASN A 213 2.05 -15.63 -16.62
N GLY A 214 1.65 -14.57 -17.34
CA GLY A 214 2.28 -13.26 -17.36
C GLY A 214 3.54 -13.20 -18.22
N ARG A 215 3.77 -14.16 -19.12
CA ARG A 215 4.89 -14.11 -20.06
C ARG A 215 4.55 -13.19 -21.22
N MET A 216 5.46 -12.27 -21.55
CA MET A 216 5.37 -11.41 -22.73
C MET A 216 5.57 -12.22 -24.01
N GLY A 217 4.54 -12.21 -24.85
CA GLY A 217 4.54 -12.80 -26.19
C GLY A 217 5.22 -11.92 -27.24
N GLU A 218 5.06 -12.28 -28.50
CA GLU A 218 5.46 -11.44 -29.63
C GLU A 218 4.42 -10.35 -29.86
N HIS A 219 4.87 -9.10 -29.99
CA HIS A 219 4.03 -7.96 -30.28
C HIS A 219 4.90 -6.83 -30.86
N ALA A 220 4.33 -5.97 -31.72
CA ALA A 220 5.09 -4.89 -32.39
C ALA A 220 5.79 -3.92 -31.42
N ARG A 221 5.23 -3.76 -30.22
CA ARG A 221 5.79 -2.94 -29.12
C ARG A 221 6.63 -3.74 -28.11
N VAL A 222 6.81 -5.04 -28.29
CA VAL A 222 7.66 -5.86 -27.40
C VAL A 222 9.04 -6.02 -28.03
N ARG A 223 10.09 -5.76 -27.23
CA ARG A 223 11.48 -6.02 -27.63
C ARG A 223 12.23 -6.75 -26.53
N THR A 224 13.42 -7.25 -26.87
CA THR A 224 14.42 -7.68 -25.88
C THR A 224 15.43 -6.55 -25.70
N TYR A 225 15.59 -6.08 -24.46
CA TYR A 225 16.54 -5.05 -24.08
C TYR A 225 17.30 -5.53 -22.83
N GLU A 226 18.63 -5.52 -22.87
CA GLU A 226 19.48 -5.99 -21.76
C GLU A 226 19.13 -7.41 -21.25
N GLY A 227 18.79 -8.32 -22.17
CA GLY A 227 18.48 -9.71 -21.85
C GLY A 227 17.07 -9.95 -21.25
N GLN A 228 16.24 -8.91 -21.14
CA GLN A 228 14.85 -9.02 -20.68
C GLN A 228 13.87 -8.55 -21.75
N ARG A 229 12.68 -9.16 -21.78
CA ARG A 229 11.58 -8.65 -22.61
C ARG A 229 10.96 -7.44 -21.94
N GLU A 230 10.63 -6.44 -22.73
CA GLU A 230 9.89 -5.26 -22.29
C GLU A 230 8.90 -4.81 -23.34
N PHE A 231 7.74 -4.35 -22.88
CA PHE A 231 6.74 -3.65 -23.68
C PHE A 231 7.05 -2.16 -23.67
N ILE A 232 7.20 -1.57 -24.85
CA ILE A 232 7.40 -0.14 -25.04
C ILE A 232 6.07 0.56 -25.01
N LEU A 233 5.81 1.27 -23.91
CA LEU A 233 4.63 2.10 -23.81
C LEU A 233 4.78 3.37 -24.65
N ILE A 234 5.86 4.10 -24.40
CA ILE A 234 6.15 5.36 -25.07
C ILE A 234 7.60 5.29 -25.52
N SER A 235 7.82 5.34 -26.83
CA SER A 235 9.13 5.20 -27.44
C SER A 235 10.01 6.43 -27.18
N LYS A 236 11.30 6.31 -27.54
CA LYS A 236 12.23 7.44 -27.44
C LYS A 236 11.85 8.57 -28.40
N GLU A 237 11.35 8.19 -29.58
CA GLU A 237 10.89 9.10 -30.63
C GLU A 237 9.62 9.84 -30.17
N GLU A 238 8.69 9.15 -29.50
CA GLU A 238 7.49 9.74 -28.89
C GLU A 238 7.80 10.70 -27.72
N ARG A 239 9.04 10.69 -27.19
CA ARG A 239 9.49 11.55 -26.07
C ARG A 239 10.62 12.51 -26.45
N ASP A 240 10.70 12.94 -27.71
CA ASP A 240 11.68 13.92 -28.18
C ASP A 240 13.14 13.58 -27.81
N GLY A 241 13.49 12.29 -27.83
CA GLY A 241 14.83 11.80 -27.52
C GLY A 241 15.06 11.40 -26.05
N ALA A 242 14.09 11.62 -25.15
CA ALA A 242 14.16 11.11 -23.78
C ALA A 242 14.01 9.58 -23.74
N PRO A 243 14.54 8.89 -22.70
CA PRO A 243 14.45 7.43 -22.61
C PRO A 243 13.01 6.91 -22.70
N ALA A 244 12.80 5.79 -23.39
CA ALA A 244 11.48 5.17 -23.51
C ALA A 244 10.88 4.79 -22.14
N ILE A 245 9.56 4.86 -22.02
CA ILE A 245 8.81 4.33 -20.86
C ILE A 245 8.36 2.92 -21.20
N THR A 246 8.74 1.97 -20.36
CA THR A 246 8.58 0.53 -20.64
C THR A 246 8.00 -0.20 -19.43
N ILE A 247 7.35 -1.34 -19.68
CA ILE A 247 7.05 -2.35 -18.65
C ILE A 247 7.86 -3.59 -18.99
N THR A 248 8.67 -4.07 -18.05
CA THR A 248 9.51 -5.25 -18.24
C THR A 248 8.82 -6.53 -17.80
N GLN A 249 9.35 -7.66 -18.26
CA GLN A 249 8.95 -8.98 -17.78
C GLN A 249 9.15 -9.13 -16.25
N HIS A 250 10.16 -8.46 -15.69
CA HIS A 250 10.41 -8.43 -14.25
C HIS A 250 9.30 -7.68 -13.51
N ASP A 251 8.89 -6.50 -14.02
CA ASP A 251 7.82 -5.70 -13.44
C ASP A 251 6.51 -6.50 -13.36
N VAL A 252 6.17 -7.20 -14.45
CA VAL A 252 5.01 -8.10 -14.48
C VAL A 252 5.09 -9.16 -13.38
N ARG A 253 6.29 -9.71 -13.15
CA ARG A 253 6.48 -10.73 -12.11
C ARG A 253 6.32 -10.16 -10.70
N GLN A 254 6.81 -8.96 -10.43
CA GLN A 254 6.64 -8.30 -9.12
C GLN A 254 5.16 -8.11 -8.79
N LEU A 255 4.37 -7.65 -9.76
CA LEU A 255 2.92 -7.45 -9.56
C LEU A 255 2.18 -8.77 -9.36
N GLN A 256 2.58 -9.83 -10.07
CA GLN A 256 2.01 -11.17 -9.85
C GLN A 256 2.30 -11.70 -8.45
N LEU A 257 3.52 -11.49 -7.93
CA LEU A 257 3.89 -11.89 -6.57
C LEU A 257 3.04 -11.12 -5.55
N ALA A 258 2.92 -9.81 -5.70
CA ALA A 258 2.10 -8.97 -4.84
C ALA A 258 0.62 -9.41 -4.85
N LYS A 259 0.03 -9.55 -6.04
CA LYS A 259 -1.35 -10.05 -6.22
C LYS A 259 -1.54 -11.45 -5.62
N GLY A 260 -0.56 -12.34 -5.80
CA GLY A 260 -0.57 -13.69 -5.26
C GLY A 260 -0.56 -13.71 -3.73
N ALA A 261 0.26 -12.86 -3.10
CA ALA A 261 0.31 -12.71 -1.65
C ALA A 261 -1.03 -12.25 -1.09
N ILE A 262 -1.62 -11.19 -1.68
CA ILE A 262 -2.93 -10.66 -1.28
C ILE A 262 -4.02 -11.74 -1.40
N ARG A 263 -4.08 -12.43 -2.55
CA ARG A 263 -5.05 -13.52 -2.76
C ARG A 263 -4.90 -14.64 -1.73
N THR A 264 -3.66 -15.00 -1.40
CA THR A 264 -3.36 -16.04 -0.41
C THR A 264 -3.84 -15.60 0.98
N GLY A 265 -3.63 -14.33 1.36
CA GLY A 265 -4.15 -13.77 2.60
C GLY A 265 -5.69 -13.83 2.69
N ILE A 266 -6.38 -13.42 1.63
CA ILE A 266 -7.86 -13.52 1.57
C ILE A 266 -8.31 -14.97 1.73
N GLN A 267 -7.64 -15.92 1.06
CA GLN A 267 -7.97 -17.35 1.18
C GLN A 267 -7.72 -17.89 2.60
N ALA A 268 -6.64 -17.46 3.27
CA ALA A 268 -6.37 -17.83 4.64
C ALA A 268 -7.46 -17.33 5.61
N LEU A 269 -7.94 -16.08 5.43
CA LEU A 269 -9.05 -15.53 6.22
C LEU A 269 -10.37 -16.29 6.00
N LEU A 270 -10.70 -16.58 4.74
CA LEU A 270 -11.86 -17.39 4.37
C LEU A 270 -11.82 -18.76 5.05
N GLN A 271 -10.68 -19.45 4.94
CA GLN A 271 -10.48 -20.76 5.55
C GLN A 271 -10.58 -20.70 7.08
N ALA A 272 -9.97 -19.70 7.72
CA ALA A 272 -10.00 -19.53 9.17
C ALA A 272 -11.42 -19.27 9.73
N LYS A 273 -12.31 -18.69 8.92
CA LYS A 273 -13.72 -18.44 9.29
C LYS A 273 -14.70 -19.50 8.78
N GLY A 274 -14.21 -20.55 8.12
CA GLY A 274 -15.06 -21.60 7.54
C GLY A 274 -15.99 -21.08 6.44
N ALA A 275 -15.62 -19.99 5.76
CA ALA A 275 -16.38 -19.41 4.65
C ALA A 275 -15.88 -19.95 3.30
N GLU A 276 -16.81 -20.26 2.39
CA GLU A 276 -16.46 -20.67 1.03
C GLU A 276 -16.13 -19.46 0.15
N SER A 277 -15.18 -19.61 -0.77
CA SER A 277 -14.74 -18.53 -1.66
C SER A 277 -15.82 -17.98 -2.59
N ASN A 278 -16.94 -18.69 -2.75
CA ASN A 278 -18.10 -18.26 -3.55
C ASN A 278 -18.90 -17.10 -2.94
N GLN A 279 -18.58 -16.67 -1.71
CA GLN A 279 -19.24 -15.53 -1.06
C GLN A 279 -18.70 -14.17 -1.53
N PHE A 280 -17.58 -14.15 -2.25
CA PHE A 280 -17.04 -12.94 -2.86
C PHE A 280 -17.18 -13.02 -4.38
N PRO A 281 -17.54 -11.93 -5.07
CA PRO A 281 -17.54 -11.91 -6.52
C PRO A 281 -16.12 -12.26 -7.02
N THR A 282 -15.98 -13.44 -7.60
CA THR A 282 -14.81 -13.76 -8.39
C THR A 282 -14.79 -12.83 -9.60
N ALA A 283 -13.63 -12.27 -9.94
CA ALA A 283 -13.37 -11.60 -11.23
C ALA A 283 -13.50 -12.55 -12.46
N GLN A 284 -14.29 -13.61 -12.34
CA GLN A 284 -14.73 -14.53 -13.39
C GLN A 284 -16.17 -14.23 -13.88
N GLY A 285 -16.86 -13.24 -13.31
CA GLY A 285 -18.13 -12.74 -13.83
C GLY A 285 -17.92 -11.69 -14.90
N ASN A 286 -18.20 -12.03 -16.16
CA ASN A 286 -18.27 -11.20 -17.37
C ASN A 286 -17.10 -10.18 -17.55
N PRO A 287 -16.24 -10.28 -18.59
CA PRO A 287 -15.03 -9.47 -18.77
C PRO A 287 -15.24 -7.94 -18.94
N GLY A 288 -16.44 -7.42 -18.67
CA GLY A 288 -16.78 -5.99 -18.70
C GLY A 288 -17.30 -5.41 -17.38
N THR A 289 -17.37 -6.17 -16.27
CA THR A 289 -17.84 -5.64 -14.97
C THR A 289 -16.65 -5.49 -14.00
N PRO A 290 -16.06 -4.29 -13.85
CA PRO A 290 -15.04 -4.07 -12.83
C PRO A 290 -15.63 -4.34 -11.45
N VAL A 291 -14.91 -5.08 -10.60
CA VAL A 291 -15.18 -5.06 -9.15
C VAL A 291 -14.84 -3.63 -8.70
N PRO A 292 -15.80 -2.82 -8.23
CA PRO A 292 -15.52 -1.48 -7.77
C PRO A 292 -14.58 -1.58 -6.56
N CYS A 293 -13.33 -1.15 -6.71
CA CYS A 293 -12.47 -0.83 -5.59
C CYS A 293 -12.78 0.61 -5.20
N THR A 294 -13.55 0.81 -4.14
CA THR A 294 -13.76 2.15 -3.59
C THR A 294 -12.51 2.53 -2.79
N GLN A 295 -11.69 3.44 -3.32
CA GLN A 295 -10.69 4.18 -2.53
C GLN A 295 -11.40 5.06 -1.50
N VAL A 296 -10.78 5.28 -0.34
CA VAL A 296 -11.28 6.24 0.65
C VAL A 296 -11.41 7.62 -0.02
N GLY A 297 -12.65 8.09 -0.20
CA GLY A 297 -12.99 9.34 -0.90
C GLY A 297 -13.83 9.18 -2.18
N GLY A 298 -14.07 7.97 -2.68
CA GLY A 298 -14.97 7.70 -3.81
C GLY A 298 -16.40 7.33 -3.40
N GLU A 299 -17.39 7.58 -4.26
CA GLU A 299 -18.78 7.15 -4.03
C GLU A 299 -18.88 5.63 -3.85
N VAL A 300 -19.57 5.22 -2.78
CA VAL A 300 -19.81 3.83 -2.40
C VAL A 300 -20.94 3.27 -3.27
N THR A 301 -20.64 2.35 -4.19
CA THR A 301 -21.68 1.56 -4.86
C THR A 301 -22.12 0.42 -3.94
N GLN A 302 -23.41 0.37 -3.59
CA GLN A 302 -24.03 -0.61 -2.68
C GLN A 302 -23.92 -2.09 -3.11
N ASP A 303 -23.40 -2.38 -4.31
CA ASP A 303 -23.41 -3.71 -4.91
C ASP A 303 -22.14 -4.54 -4.66
N THR A 304 -21.14 -4.02 -3.93
CA THR A 304 -19.90 -4.76 -3.63
C THR A 304 -19.38 -4.50 -2.22
N ASN A 305 -19.30 -5.56 -1.42
CA ASN A 305 -18.82 -5.53 -0.03
C ASN A 305 -17.28 -5.62 0.08
N VAL A 306 -16.53 -4.89 -0.76
CA VAL A 306 -15.06 -4.86 -0.69
C VAL A 306 -14.61 -3.40 -0.57
N TYR A 307 -13.99 -3.06 0.55
CA TYR A 307 -13.36 -1.76 0.78
C TYR A 307 -11.86 -1.90 0.53
N THR A 308 -11.29 -1.00 -0.26
CA THR A 308 -9.84 -0.98 -0.50
C THR A 308 -9.31 0.39 -0.11
N VAL A 309 -8.48 0.43 0.92
CA VAL A 309 -7.72 1.61 1.30
C VAL A 309 -6.31 1.41 0.77
N ALA A 310 -5.83 2.34 -0.04
CA ALA A 310 -4.42 2.44 -0.36
C ALA A 310 -3.90 3.64 0.43
N ILE A 311 -2.90 3.43 1.28
CA ILE A 311 -2.21 4.48 2.03
C ILE A 311 -0.91 4.83 1.31
#